data_AF-A0A7C6ZAF4-F1
#
_entry.id   AF-A0A7C6ZAF4-F1
#
_cell.length_a   1.000
_cell.length_b   1.000
_cell.length_c   1.000
_cell.angle_alpha   90.00
_cell.angle_beta   90.00
_cell.angle_gamma   90.00
#
_symmetry.space_group_name_H-M   'P 1'
#
loop_
_entity.id
_entity.type
_entity.pdbx_description
1 polymer ?
#
loop_
_entity_poly.entity_id
_entity_poly.type
_entity_poly.pdbx_seq_one_letter_code
_entity_poly.pdbx_strand_id
1 'polypeptide(L)'
;MPCFYSEPIDVIFESRPGPPQAFIWRGEKHVIASVEAEWQDHGIGTVNPRHGNWRLRRHRNYYRVRTVEGRVFEFYLDRGGSRHRWVLYREL
;
A
#
# COMPACT_ATOMS: atom_id res chain seq x y z
N MET A 1 6.31 -11.87 -15.05
CA MET A 1 6.59 -12.38 -13.69
C MET A 1 6.59 -11.17 -12.78
N PRO A 2 5.78 -11.13 -11.71
CA PRO A 2 5.73 -9.97 -10.83
C PRO A 2 7.07 -9.83 -10.07
N CYS A 3 7.60 -8.61 -10.01
CA CYS A 3 8.82 -8.29 -9.27
C CYS A 3 8.44 -7.81 -7.86
N PHE A 4 8.98 -8.45 -6.81
CA PHE A 4 8.71 -8.08 -5.43
C PHE A 4 9.82 -7.19 -4.88
N TYR A 5 9.45 -6.02 -4.36
CA TYR A 5 10.40 -5.04 -3.82
C TYR A 5 10.34 -5.00 -2.28
N SER A 6 9.13 -4.88 -1.71
CA SER A 6 8.92 -4.68 -0.26
C SER A 6 9.72 -3.50 0.32
N GLU A 7 9.83 -2.41 -0.45
CA GLU A 7 10.64 -1.23 -0.12
C GLU A 7 9.77 -0.07 0.38
N PRO A 8 10.27 0.81 1.27
CA PRO A 8 9.55 2.01 1.65
C PRO A 8 9.39 2.97 0.47
N ILE A 9 8.25 3.66 0.42
CA ILE A 9 7.97 4.72 -0.54
C ILE A 9 7.35 5.93 0.15
N ASP A 10 7.46 7.09 -0.47
CA ASP A 10 6.77 8.30 -0.03
C ASP A 10 5.60 8.58 -0.96
N VAL A 11 4.37 8.51 -0.43
CA VAL A 11 3.15 8.72 -1.23
C VAL A 11 2.70 10.18 -1.14
N ILE A 12 2.46 10.78 -2.30
CA ILE A 12 2.04 12.16 -2.48
C ILE A 12 0.53 12.21 -2.77
N PHE A 13 -0.16 13.07 -2.04
CA PHE A 13 -1.59 13.36 -2.20
C PHE A 13 -1.73 14.82 -2.62
N GLU A 14 -2.52 15.09 -3.66
CA GLU A 14 -2.77 16.46 -4.12
C GLU A 14 -3.78 17.18 -3.22
N SER A 15 -4.82 16.47 -2.81
CA SER A 15 -5.84 16.95 -1.88
C SER A 15 -6.21 15.83 -0.91
N ARG A 16 -6.34 16.18 0.37
CA ARG A 16 -6.84 15.26 1.40
C ARG A 16 -8.24 15.72 1.81
N PRO A 17 -9.25 14.82 1.82
CA PRO A 17 -9.21 13.39 1.46
C PRO A 17 -9.23 13.15 -0.06
N GLY A 18 -8.38 12.25 -0.56
CA GLY A 18 -8.29 11.91 -1.98
C GLY A 18 -7.36 10.72 -2.25
N PRO A 19 -7.40 10.11 -3.45
CA PRO A 19 -6.53 8.99 -3.81
C PRO A 19 -5.07 9.44 -3.94
N PRO A 20 -4.10 8.50 -3.82
CA PRO A 20 -2.70 8.79 -4.08
C PRO A 20 -2.49 9.19 -5.54
N GLN A 21 -1.74 10.28 -5.79
CA GLN A 21 -1.51 10.79 -7.15
C GLN A 21 -0.08 10.58 -7.64
N ALA A 22 0.88 10.45 -6.73
CA ALA A 22 2.23 10.06 -7.07
C ALA A 22 2.89 9.36 -5.89
N PHE A 23 4.00 8.67 -6.15
CA PHE A 23 4.87 8.17 -5.10
C PHE A 23 6.34 8.32 -5.50
N ILE A 24 7.21 8.46 -4.50
CA ILE A 24 8.65 8.48 -4.68
C ILE A 24 9.19 7.10 -4.31
N TRP A 25 9.92 6.49 -5.23
CA TRP A 25 10.60 5.22 -5.04
C TRP A 25 12.04 5.34 -5.54
N ARG A 26 13.02 5.00 -4.69
CA ARG A 26 14.47 5.11 -5.00
C ARG A 26 14.92 6.50 -5.51
N GLY A 27 14.26 7.56 -5.06
CA GLY A 27 14.54 8.93 -5.48
C GLY A 27 13.86 9.33 -6.80
N GLU A 28 13.15 8.43 -7.46
CA GLU A 28 12.38 8.70 -8.67
C GLU A 28 10.90 8.92 -8.34
N LYS A 29 10.29 9.91 -8.99
CA LYS A 29 8.87 10.24 -8.83
C LYS A 29 8.05 9.52 -9.89
N HIS A 30 7.16 8.64 -9.46
CA HIS A 30 6.20 7.96 -10.32
C HIS A 30 4.81 8.60 -10.18
N VAL A 31 4.28 9.13 -11.27
CA VAL A 31 2.93 9.71 -11.32
C VAL A 31 1.91 8.62 -11.57
N ILE A 32 0.87 8.58 -10.73
CA ILE A 32 -0.25 7.64 -10.82
C ILE A 32 -1.26 8.20 -11.82
N ALA A 33 -1.54 7.44 -12.87
CA ALA A 33 -2.59 7.73 -13.83
C ALA A 33 -3.97 7.31 -13.32
N SER A 34 -4.05 6.14 -12.66
CA SER A 34 -5.30 5.63 -12.09
C SER A 34 -5.04 4.67 -10.94
N VAL A 35 -5.98 4.62 -9.99
CA VAL A 35 -6.05 3.58 -8.95
C VAL A 35 -6.99 2.50 -9.48
N GLU A 36 -6.45 1.33 -9.80
CA GLU A 36 -7.22 0.21 -10.36
C GLU A 36 -7.97 -0.58 -9.29
N ALA A 37 -7.41 -0.67 -8.08
CA ALA A 37 -8.05 -1.33 -6.95
C ALA A 37 -7.56 -0.77 -5.61
N GLU A 38 -8.45 -0.75 -4.63
CA GLU A 38 -8.14 -0.51 -3.21
C GLU A 38 -8.81 -1.59 -2.38
N TRP A 39 -8.07 -2.20 -1.45
CA TRP A 39 -8.64 -3.16 -0.50
C TRP A 39 -7.97 -3.05 0.86
N GLN A 40 -8.72 -3.39 1.90
CA GLN A 40 -8.23 -3.34 3.27
C GLN A 40 -8.00 -4.76 3.77
N ASP A 41 -6.77 -5.04 4.18
CA ASP A 41 -6.44 -6.25 4.93
C ASP A 41 -6.55 -5.93 6.42
N HIS A 42 -7.73 -6.23 6.98
CA HIS A 42 -8.00 -6.25 8.42
C HIS A 42 -7.77 -7.63 9.04
N GLY A 43 -7.01 -8.50 8.35
CA GLY A 43 -6.74 -9.85 8.80
C GLY A 43 -6.23 -9.86 10.24
N ILE A 44 -7.01 -10.48 11.13
CA ILE A 44 -6.42 -11.26 12.22
C ILE A 44 -5.69 -12.37 11.46
N GLY A 45 -4.38 -12.55 11.66
CA GLY A 45 -3.65 -13.64 10.98
C GLY A 45 -4.30 -15.01 11.25
N THR A 46 -3.60 -16.11 10.94
CA THR A 46 -4.02 -17.50 11.24
C THR A 46 -4.21 -17.84 12.73
N VAL A 47 -4.48 -16.85 13.59
CA VAL A 47 -4.80 -16.98 14.99
C VAL A 47 -6.31 -17.19 15.13
N ASN A 48 -6.67 -18.34 15.69
CA ASN A 48 -8.02 -18.76 16.01
C ASN A 48 -8.87 -17.59 16.58
N PRO A 49 -10.00 -17.23 15.94
CA PRO A 49 -10.88 -16.14 16.38
C PRO A 49 -11.35 -16.26 17.83
N ARG A 50 -11.37 -17.48 18.39
CA ARG A 50 -11.78 -17.76 19.78
C ARG A 50 -10.76 -17.28 20.83
N HIS A 51 -9.52 -16.99 20.43
CA HIS A 51 -8.47 -16.38 21.26
C HIS A 51 -8.03 -15.03 20.68
N GLY A 52 -8.93 -14.38 19.94
CA GLY A 52 -8.66 -13.19 19.11
C GLY A 52 -8.19 -12.00 19.93
N ASN A 53 -6.87 -11.87 20.08
CA ASN A 53 -6.28 -10.64 20.55
C ASN A 53 -6.44 -9.60 19.44
N TRP A 54 -7.47 -8.75 19.55
CA TRP A 54 -7.76 -7.66 18.62
C TRP A 54 -6.52 -6.78 18.33
N ARG A 55 -5.55 -6.77 19.26
CA ARG A 55 -4.24 -6.11 19.15
C ARG A 55 -3.32 -6.68 18.06
N LEU A 56 -3.60 -7.90 17.55
CA LEU A 56 -2.84 -8.55 16.47
C LEU A 56 -3.44 -8.29 15.08
N ARG A 57 -4.50 -7.49 14.98
CA ARG A 57 -5.08 -7.11 13.68
C ARG A 57 -4.04 -6.36 12.86
N ARG A 58 -3.76 -6.87 11.66
CA ARG A 58 -3.03 -6.08 10.67
C ARG A 58 -3.99 -5.01 10.17
N HIS A 59 -3.50 -3.78 10.07
CA HIS A 59 -4.27 -2.66 9.55
C HIS A 59 -3.57 -2.17 8.29
N ARG A 60 -3.71 -2.91 7.20
CA ARG A 60 -3.06 -2.58 5.93
C ARG A 60 -4.08 -2.15 4.89
N ASN A 61 -3.86 -0.99 4.30
CA ASN A 61 -4.64 -0.55 3.13
C ASN A 61 -3.79 -0.76 1.89
N TYR A 62 -4.19 -1.67 1.02
CA TYR A 62 -3.52 -1.95 -0.24
C TYR A 62 -4.12 -1.12 -1.37
N TYR A 63 -3.25 -0.69 -2.27
CA TYR A 63 -3.57 0.06 -3.47
C TYR A 63 -2.87 -0.60 -4.65
N ARG A 64 -3.62 -0.86 -5.72
CA ARG A 64 -3.07 -1.16 -7.03
C ARG A 64 -3.22 0.09 -7.88
N VAL A 65 -2.09 0.58 -8.39
CA VAL A 65 -2.04 1.80 -9.17
C VAL A 65 -1.38 1.55 -10.51
N ARG A 66 -1.85 2.26 -11.53
CA ARG A 66 -1.21 2.34 -12.84
C ARG A 66 -0.49 3.67 -12.95
N THR A 67 0.77 3.67 -13.34
CA THR A 67 1.52 4.90 -13.62
C THR A 67 1.21 5.45 -15.00
N VAL A 68 1.55 6.71 -15.23
CA VAL A 68 1.49 7.35 -16.56
C VAL A 68 2.35 6.64 -17.61
N GLU A 69 3.42 5.96 -17.17
CA GLU A 69 4.29 5.11 -18.01
C GLU A 69 3.65 3.76 -18.36
N GLY A 70 2.46 3.46 -17.82
CA GLY A 70 1.74 2.22 -18.06
C GLY A 70 2.15 1.05 -17.17
N ARG A 71 3.02 1.28 -16.18
CA ARG A 71 3.48 0.26 -15.22
C ARG A 71 2.48 0.12 -14.09
N VAL A 72 2.27 -1.09 -13.60
CA VAL A 72 1.29 -1.36 -12.53
C VAL A 72 2.01 -1.75 -11.25
N PHE A 73 1.75 -1.02 -10.18
CA PHE A 73 2.35 -1.25 -8.87
C PHE A 73 1.30 -1.55 -7.82
N GLU A 74 1.66 -2.40 -6.88
CA GLU A 74 0.92 -2.61 -5.66
C GLU A 74 1.73 -2.10 -4.47
N PHE A 75 1.15 -1.22 -3.68
CA PHE A 75 1.71 -0.75 -2.42
C PHE A 75 0.66 -0.79 -1.32
N TYR A 76 1.12 -0.77 -0.07
CA TYR A 76 0.22 -0.71 1.07
C TYR A 76 0.66 0.31 2.11
N LEU A 77 -0.34 0.87 2.79
CA LEU A 77 -0.17 1.63 4.01
C LEU A 77 -0.29 0.70 5.20
N ASP A 78 0.81 0.45 5.90
CA ASP A 78 0.80 -0.21 7.20
C ASP A 78 0.43 0.80 8.30
N ARG A 79 -0.74 0.59 8.90
CA ARG A 79 -1.29 1.37 10.00
C ARG A 79 -1.22 0.62 11.34
N GLY A 80 -0.62 -0.57 11.37
CA GLY A 80 -0.55 -1.40 12.59
C GLY A 80 0.52 -0.94 13.59
N GLY A 81 1.49 -0.14 13.15
CA GLY A 81 2.54 0.40 14.00
C GLY A 81 2.23 1.79 14.58
N SER A 82 3.11 2.29 15.45
CA SER A 82 3.05 3.66 16.00
C SER A 82 3.24 4.75 14.93
N ARG A 83 3.72 4.38 13.74
CA ARG A 83 3.87 5.27 12.57
C ARG A 83 3.25 4.61 11.36
N HIS A 84 2.45 5.38 10.62
CA HIS A 84 1.95 4.96 9.31
C HIS A 84 3.12 4.85 8.33
N ARG A 85 3.29 3.69 7.70
CA ARG A 85 4.37 3.44 6.73
C ARG A 85 3.80 2.99 5.40
N TRP A 86 4.22 3.63 4.33
CA TRP A 86 3.94 3.18 2.96
C TRP A 86 5.05 2.24 2.49
N VAL A 87 4.66 1.13 1.85
CA VAL A 87 5.57 0.12 1.34
C VAL A 87 5.13 -0.32 -0.06
N LEU A 88 6.05 -0.23 -1.03
CA LEU A 88 5.90 -0.82 -2.35
C LEU A 88 6.07 -2.32 -2.26
N TYR A 89 5.00 -3.07 -2.52
CA TYR A 89 5.01 -4.52 -2.41
C TYR A 89 5.59 -5.18 -3.66
N ARG A 90 4.98 -4.90 -4.83
CA ARG A 90 5.38 -5.50 -6.11
C ARG A 90 4.97 -4.65 -7.31
N GLU A 91 5.60 -4.94 -8.44
CA GLU A 91 5.18 -4.54 -9.80
C GLU A 91 4.57 -5.75 -10.51
N LEU A 92 3.46 -5.56 -11.23
CA LEU A 92 2.70 -6.61 -11.92
C LEU A 92 3.14 -6.80 -13.37
#